data_AF-A0A843EFQ5-F1
#
_entry.id   AF-A0A843EFQ5-F1
#
_cell.length_a   1.000
_cell.length_b   1.000
_cell.length_c   1.000
_cell.angle_alpha   90.00
_cell.angle_beta   90.00
_cell.angle_gamma   90.00
#
_symmetry.space_group_name_H-M   'P 1'
#
loop_
_entity.id
_entity.type
_entity.pdbx_description
1 polymer ?
#
loop_
_entity_poly.entity_id
_entity_poly.type
_entity_poly.pdbx_seq_one_letter_code
_entity_poly.pdbx_strand_id
1 'polypeptide(L)'
;YKIIVATETLESIEELEKIFEKYPKERIIVSVDVKNNELYTKHMDLNLEGFKEVLRRINPNEIILLDISSVGTEAGFNKELLDKFDEFKDKIILGGGITKDEIPLINELGIKKALVGTALHKGEIDISIF
;
A
#
# COMPACT_ATOMS: atom_id res chain seq x y z
N TYR A 1 -7.54 6.96 -16.02
CA TYR A 1 -6.22 6.86 -15.36
C TYR A 1 -6.41 6.93 -13.86
N LYS A 2 -5.46 6.41 -13.08
CA LYS A 2 -5.36 6.55 -11.63
C LYS A 2 -4.13 7.41 -11.29
N ILE A 3 -4.16 8.11 -10.18
CA ILE A 3 -3.07 8.92 -9.63
C ILE A 3 -2.64 8.26 -8.32
N ILE A 4 -1.36 7.95 -8.19
CA ILE A 4 -0.79 7.44 -6.94
C ILE A 4 -0.20 8.63 -6.19
N VAL A 5 -0.61 8.80 -4.93
CA VAL A 5 -0.07 9.82 -4.03
C VAL A 5 0.63 9.09 -2.89
N ALA A 6 1.94 9.17 -2.86
CA ALA A 6 2.77 8.40 -1.94
C ALA A 6 3.21 9.22 -0.72
N THR A 7 3.21 8.61 0.46
CA THR A 7 3.65 9.26 1.69
C THR A 7 5.12 9.67 1.65
N GLU A 8 5.96 9.00 0.84
CA GLU A 8 7.36 9.37 0.67
C GLU A 8 7.55 10.81 0.17
N THR A 9 6.73 11.25 -0.79
CA THR A 9 6.90 12.53 -1.52
C THR A 9 5.80 13.55 -1.23
N LEU A 10 4.80 13.19 -0.42
CA LEU A 10 3.74 14.10 -0.03
C LEU A 10 4.30 15.15 0.92
N GLU A 11 4.10 16.44 0.60
CA GLU A 11 4.67 17.55 1.39
C GLU A 11 3.88 17.81 2.67
N SER A 12 2.57 17.55 2.66
CA SER A 12 1.68 17.82 3.80
C SER A 12 0.33 17.09 3.69
N ILE A 13 -0.41 17.01 4.79
CA ILE A 13 -1.78 16.48 4.78
C ILE A 13 -2.72 17.43 4.03
N GLU A 14 -2.49 18.74 4.12
CA GLU A 14 -3.24 19.75 3.39
C GLU A 14 -3.06 19.61 1.87
N GLU A 15 -1.88 19.17 1.40
CA GLU A 15 -1.67 18.84 -0.01
C GLU A 15 -2.53 17.64 -0.43
N LEU A 16 -2.55 16.58 0.38
CA LEU A 16 -3.39 15.42 0.11
C LEU A 16 -4.86 15.81 0.03
N GLU A 17 -5.35 16.61 0.98
CA GLU A 17 -6.73 17.11 1.00
C GLU A 17 -7.05 17.92 -0.27
N LYS A 18 -6.16 18.83 -0.69
CA LYS A 18 -6.31 19.57 -1.97
C LYS A 18 -6.36 18.65 -3.18
N ILE A 19 -5.61 17.54 -3.19
CA ILE A 19 -5.67 16.56 -4.27
C ILE A 19 -7.06 15.89 -4.31
N PHE A 20 -7.61 15.52 -3.16
CA PHE A 20 -8.94 14.93 -3.04
C PHE A 20 -10.08 15.92 -3.32
N GLU A 21 -9.88 17.21 -3.11
CA GLU A 21 -10.81 18.26 -3.56
C GLU A 21 -10.79 18.44 -5.08
N LYS A 22 -9.61 18.31 -5.69
CA LYS A 22 -9.41 18.56 -7.13
C LYS A 22 -9.80 17.37 -8.01
N TYR A 23 -9.63 16.15 -7.53
CA TYR A 23 -9.88 14.94 -8.29
C TYR A 23 -10.85 14.01 -7.55
N PRO A 24 -11.76 13.32 -8.27
CA PRO A 24 -12.63 12.35 -7.65
C PRO A 24 -11.80 11.23 -7.01
N LYS A 25 -12.18 10.81 -5.80
CA LYS A 25 -11.45 9.78 -5.04
C LYS A 25 -11.29 8.46 -5.79
N GLU A 26 -12.18 8.15 -6.73
CA GLU A 26 -12.10 6.99 -7.63
C GLU A 26 -10.85 7.03 -8.51
N ARG A 27 -10.25 8.21 -8.71
CA ARG A 27 -9.01 8.38 -9.47
C ARG A 27 -7.77 8.38 -8.60
N ILE A 28 -7.88 8.37 -7.28
CA ILE A 28 -6.74 8.49 -6.36
C ILE A 28 -6.48 7.15 -5.68
N ILE A 29 -5.21 6.78 -5.58
CA ILE A 29 -4.70 5.68 -4.78
C ILE A 29 -3.68 6.30 -3.81
N VAL A 30 -3.86 6.09 -2.52
CA VAL A 30 -2.90 6.57 -1.51
C VAL A 30 -1.88 5.46 -1.29
N SER A 31 -0.59 5.71 -1.51
CA SER A 31 0.47 4.76 -1.14
C SER A 31 0.96 5.09 0.26
N VAL A 32 0.72 4.17 1.19
CA VAL A 32 1.27 4.16 2.53
C VAL A 32 2.57 3.38 2.48
N ASP A 33 3.66 4.12 2.42
CA ASP A 33 4.99 3.55 2.36
C ASP A 33 5.51 3.33 3.78
N VAL A 34 5.98 2.11 4.05
CA VAL A 34 6.45 1.70 5.36
C VAL A 34 7.87 1.18 5.24
N LYS A 35 8.74 1.60 6.15
CA LYS A 35 10.11 1.12 6.24
C LYS A 35 10.39 0.75 7.69
N ASN A 36 10.81 -0.47 7.94
CA ASN A 36 11.06 -1.01 9.28
C ASN A 36 9.85 -0.86 10.23
N ASN A 37 8.64 -1.16 9.74
CA ASN A 37 7.38 -0.99 10.47
C ASN A 37 7.04 0.45 10.91
N GLU A 38 7.72 1.45 10.35
CA GLU A 38 7.44 2.87 10.58
C GLU A 38 7.01 3.55 9.27
N LEU A 39 6.18 4.60 9.39
CA LEU A 39 5.74 5.36 8.24
C LEU A 39 6.95 6.00 7.56
N TYR A 40 7.11 5.78 6.26
CA TYR A 40 8.13 6.42 5.47
C TYR A 40 7.58 7.69 4.83
N THR A 41 8.06 8.82 5.33
CA THR A 41 7.72 10.18 4.88
C THR A 41 8.95 11.08 5.03
N LYS A 42 9.10 12.05 4.12
CA LYS A 42 10.21 13.02 4.16
C LYS A 42 9.80 14.38 4.73
N HIS A 43 8.52 14.73 4.66
CA HIS A 43 8.04 16.10 4.86
C HIS A 43 7.02 16.24 5.99
N MET A 44 6.52 15.12 6.51
CA MET A 44 5.46 15.12 7.51
C MET A 44 5.92 14.48 8.82
N ASP A 45 5.59 15.10 9.95
CA ASP A 45 5.90 14.59 11.30
C ASP A 45 4.70 13.81 11.87
N LEU A 46 4.52 12.58 11.40
CA LEU A 46 3.51 11.66 11.92
C LEU A 46 3.94 10.21 11.78
N ASN A 47 3.40 9.37 12.67
CA ASN A 47 3.58 7.93 12.63
C ASN A 47 2.43 7.25 11.87
N LEU A 48 2.48 5.91 11.79
CA LEU A 48 1.46 5.11 11.11
C LEU A 48 0.05 5.32 11.68
N GLU A 49 -0.11 5.37 13.00
CA GLU A 49 -1.43 5.63 13.62
C GLU A 49 -1.97 7.00 13.23
N GLY A 50 -1.13 8.03 13.28
CA GLY A 50 -1.49 9.37 12.84
C GLY A 50 -1.94 9.39 11.38
N PHE A 51 -1.25 8.66 10.49
CA PHE A 51 -1.64 8.59 9.08
C PHE A 51 -2.91 7.77 8.88
N LYS A 52 -3.17 6.74 9.70
CA LYS A 52 -4.45 6.02 9.69
C LYS A 52 -5.63 6.92 10.04
N GLU A 53 -5.49 7.86 10.98
CA GLU A 53 -6.56 8.86 11.24
C GLU A 53 -6.87 9.70 10.00
N VAL A 54 -5.84 10.07 9.23
CA VAL A 54 -6.01 10.78 7.95
C VAL A 54 -6.75 9.91 6.94
N LEU A 55 -6.39 8.63 6.82
CA LEU A 55 -7.09 7.68 5.92
C LEU A 55 -8.56 7.49 6.31
N ARG A 56 -8.89 7.45 7.61
CA ARG A 56 -10.28 7.38 8.08
C ARG A 56 -11.07 8.62 7.67
N ARG A 57 -10.46 9.80 7.80
CA ARG A 57 -11.08 11.08 7.44
C ARG A 57 -11.30 11.21 5.93
N ILE A 58 -10.28 10.93 5.12
CA ILE A 58 -10.30 11.09 3.66
C ILE A 58 -11.09 9.96 2.98
N ASN A 59 -11.06 8.76 3.57
CA ASN A 59 -11.76 7.57 3.10
C ASN A 59 -11.48 7.25 1.62
N PRO A 60 -10.21 6.99 1.24
CA PRO A 60 -9.85 6.65 -0.14
C PRO A 60 -10.48 5.33 -0.57
N ASN A 61 -10.68 5.17 -1.88
CA ASN A 61 -11.22 3.93 -2.44
C ASN A 61 -10.16 2.82 -2.54
N GLU A 62 -8.88 3.19 -2.66
CA GLU A 62 -7.77 2.26 -2.80
C GLU A 62 -6.53 2.78 -2.07
N ILE A 63 -5.84 1.86 -1.39
CA ILE A 63 -4.62 2.13 -0.62
C ILE A 63 -3.57 1.13 -1.07
N ILE A 64 -2.40 1.60 -1.54
CA ILE A 64 -1.23 0.73 -1.63
C ILE A 64 -0.61 0.67 -0.23
N LEU A 65 -0.44 -0.52 0.32
CA LEU A 65 0.27 -0.75 1.56
C LEU A 65 1.60 -1.40 1.22
N LEU A 66 2.67 -0.63 1.23
CA LEU A 66 3.97 -1.03 0.71
C LEU A 66 5.01 -1.13 1.83
N ASP A 67 5.47 -2.35 2.11
CA ASP A 67 6.68 -2.54 2.92
C ASP A 67 7.93 -2.41 2.05
N ILE A 68 8.55 -1.22 2.08
CA ILE A 68 9.79 -0.90 1.37
C ILE A 68 10.94 -1.80 1.85
N SER A 69 10.98 -2.17 3.13
CA SER A 69 12.06 -3.02 3.67
C SER A 69 12.08 -4.41 3.04
N SER A 70 10.95 -4.86 2.51
CA SER A 70 10.78 -6.18 1.87
C SER A 70 10.86 -6.11 0.33
N VAL A 71 10.98 -4.93 -0.28
CA VAL A 71 11.10 -4.81 -1.74
C VAL A 71 12.43 -5.42 -2.21
N GLY A 72 12.36 -6.29 -3.23
CA GLY A 72 13.55 -6.92 -3.81
C GLY A 72 14.10 -8.13 -3.03
N THR A 73 13.59 -8.42 -1.83
CA THR A 73 14.12 -9.48 -0.97
C THR A 73 13.46 -10.84 -1.19
N GLU A 74 12.23 -10.87 -1.72
CA GLU A 74 11.39 -12.09 -1.80
C GLU A 74 11.22 -12.79 -0.44
N ALA A 75 11.32 -12.02 0.65
CA ALA A 75 11.18 -12.53 2.01
C ALA A 75 9.73 -12.74 2.45
N GLY A 76 8.77 -12.44 1.57
CA GLY A 76 7.35 -12.50 1.83
C GLY A 76 6.72 -11.16 2.18
N PHE A 77 5.40 -11.13 2.30
CA PHE A 77 4.68 -9.92 2.68
C PHE A 77 4.70 -9.69 4.20
N ASN A 78 4.62 -8.43 4.60
CA ASN A 78 4.61 -8.06 6.01
C ASN A 78 3.20 -8.24 6.61
N LYS A 79 2.95 -9.40 7.22
CA LYS A 79 1.67 -9.71 7.87
C LYS A 79 1.37 -8.79 9.05
N GLU A 80 2.36 -8.42 9.86
CA GLU A 80 2.17 -7.51 10.99
C GLU A 80 1.66 -6.14 10.51
N LEU A 81 2.23 -5.63 9.42
CA LEU A 81 1.78 -4.40 8.79
C LEU A 81 0.35 -4.53 8.27
N LEU A 82 0.03 -5.63 7.60
CA LEU A 82 -1.34 -5.88 7.13
C LEU A 82 -2.35 -5.91 8.30
N ASP A 83 -2.02 -6.59 9.40
CA ASP A 83 -2.87 -6.68 10.58
C ASP A 83 -3.12 -5.30 11.23
N LYS A 84 -2.14 -4.38 11.19
CA LYS A 84 -2.31 -2.98 11.66
C LYS A 84 -3.29 -2.15 10.81
N PHE A 85 -3.59 -2.60 9.59
CA PHE A 85 -4.46 -1.95 8.62
C PHE A 85 -5.71 -2.79 8.28
N ASP A 86 -6.10 -3.74 9.13
CA ASP A 86 -7.23 -4.66 8.88
C ASP A 86 -8.56 -3.92 8.60
N GLU A 87 -8.78 -2.74 9.20
CA GLU A 87 -9.96 -1.90 8.93
C GLU A 87 -10.06 -1.37 7.49
N PHE A 88 -8.96 -1.40 6.72
CA PHE A 88 -8.87 -0.94 5.34
C PHE A 88 -8.71 -2.08 4.34
N LYS A 89 -8.82 -3.32 4.78
CA LYS A 89 -8.49 -4.55 4.03
C LYS A 89 -9.18 -4.66 2.67
N ASP A 90 -10.42 -4.19 2.57
CA ASP A 90 -11.20 -4.17 1.32
C ASP A 90 -10.66 -3.16 0.28
N LYS A 91 -9.83 -2.21 0.71
CA LYS A 91 -9.24 -1.16 -0.13
C LYS A 91 -7.76 -1.40 -0.44
N ILE A 92 -7.13 -2.37 0.22
CA ILE A 92 -5.69 -2.59 0.14
C ILE A 92 -5.27 -3.23 -1.19
N ILE A 93 -4.23 -2.65 -1.78
CA ILE A 93 -3.32 -3.24 -2.74
C ILE A 93 -2.04 -3.55 -1.96
N LEU A 94 -1.83 -4.81 -1.63
CA LEU A 94 -0.68 -5.23 -0.81
C LEU A 94 0.60 -5.23 -1.65
N GLY A 95 1.69 -4.69 -1.13
CA GLY A 95 2.99 -4.69 -1.82
C GLY A 95 4.18 -4.86 -0.88
N GLY A 96 5.31 -5.24 -1.47
CA GLY A 96 6.57 -5.49 -0.74
C GLY A 96 6.79 -6.98 -0.50
N GLY A 97 7.88 -7.52 -1.06
CA GLY A 97 8.36 -8.89 -0.79
C GLY A 97 7.48 -10.06 -1.25
N ILE A 98 6.28 -9.81 -1.81
CA ILE A 98 5.31 -10.84 -2.17
C ILE A 98 5.93 -11.91 -3.08
N THR A 99 5.78 -13.16 -2.65
CA THR A 99 6.21 -14.35 -3.38
C THR A 99 5.04 -15.08 -4.04
N LYS A 100 5.34 -16.02 -4.94
CA LYS A 100 4.31 -16.86 -5.58
C LYS A 100 3.47 -17.65 -4.58
N ASP A 101 4.13 -18.24 -3.59
CA ASP A 101 3.50 -19.20 -2.67
C ASP A 101 2.56 -18.51 -1.67
N GLU A 102 2.66 -17.19 -1.51
CA GLU A 102 1.79 -16.41 -0.63
C GLU A 102 0.51 -15.91 -1.30
N ILE A 103 0.40 -15.95 -2.64
CA ILE A 103 -0.81 -15.49 -3.35
C ILE A 103 -2.09 -16.16 -2.81
N PRO A 104 -2.14 -17.50 -2.60
CA PRO A 104 -3.31 -18.15 -2.03
C PRO A 104 -3.64 -17.63 -0.62
N LEU A 105 -2.62 -17.48 0.23
CA LEU A 105 -2.77 -16.97 1.60
C LEU A 105 -3.29 -15.53 1.61
N ILE A 106 -2.77 -14.65 0.75
CA ILE A 106 -3.23 -13.26 0.61
C ILE A 106 -4.72 -13.23 0.22
N ASN A 107 -5.15 -14.11 -0.69
CA ASN A 107 -6.55 -14.21 -1.09
C ASN A 107 -7.47 -14.76 0.03
N GLU A 108 -7.00 -15.75 0.80
CA GLU A 108 -7.69 -16.28 2.00
C GLU A 108 -7.83 -15.20 3.08
N LEU A 109 -6.81 -14.36 3.22
CA LEU A 109 -6.85 -13.15 4.04
C LEU A 109 -7.71 -12.05 3.39
N GLY A 110 -8.55 -12.32 2.40
CA GLY A 110 -9.52 -11.36 1.87
C GLY A 110 -8.94 -10.21 1.04
N ILE A 111 -7.61 -10.14 0.85
CA ILE A 111 -6.98 -9.14 0.00
C ILE A 111 -7.17 -9.52 -1.47
N LYS A 112 -7.70 -8.59 -2.26
CA LYS A 112 -8.08 -8.83 -3.66
C LYS A 112 -7.11 -8.23 -4.68
N LYS A 113 -6.14 -7.44 -4.23
CA LYS A 113 -5.16 -6.78 -5.10
C LYS A 113 -3.77 -6.87 -4.48
N ALA A 114 -2.79 -7.18 -5.32
CA ALA A 114 -1.38 -7.24 -4.96
C ALA A 114 -0.54 -6.47 -5.98
N LEU A 115 0.52 -5.83 -5.51
CA LEU A 115 1.54 -5.17 -6.31
C LEU A 115 2.79 -6.05 -6.32
N VAL A 116 3.03 -6.73 -7.44
CA VAL A 116 4.13 -7.68 -7.62
C VAL A 116 5.14 -7.14 -8.64
N GLY A 117 6.40 -7.02 -8.21
CA GLY A 117 7.51 -6.55 -9.06
C GLY A 117 8.57 -7.62 -9.26
N THR A 118 9.38 -7.89 -8.23
CA THR A 118 10.57 -8.76 -8.31
C THR A 118 10.25 -10.17 -8.81
N ALA A 119 9.31 -10.86 -8.16
CA ALA A 119 8.93 -12.23 -8.53
C ALA A 119 8.35 -12.32 -9.96
N LEU A 120 7.65 -11.27 -10.41
CA LEU A 120 7.15 -11.19 -11.79
C LEU A 120 8.32 -11.00 -12.78
N HIS A 121 9.25 -10.09 -12.50
CA HIS A 121 10.42 -9.84 -13.35
C HIS A 121 11.35 -11.04 -13.46
N LYS A 122 11.42 -11.90 -12.44
CA LYS A 122 12.19 -13.15 -12.46
C LYS A 122 11.45 -14.33 -13.09
N GLY A 123 10.16 -14.17 -13.43
CA GLY A 123 9.34 -15.24 -13.99
C GLY A 123 8.89 -16.30 -12.98
N GLU A 124 8.98 -16.01 -11.67
CA GLU A 124 8.50 -16.90 -10.62
C GLU A 124 6.97 -16.90 -10.56
N ILE A 125 6.38 -15.71 -10.72
CA ILE A 125 4.95 -15.52 -10.96
C ILE A 125 4.74 -15.38 -12.46
N ASP A 126 3.97 -16.30 -13.03
CA ASP A 126 3.55 -16.25 -14.43
C ASP A 126 2.16 -15.62 -14.50
N ILE A 127 1.96 -14.62 -15.36
CA ILE A 127 0.67 -13.93 -15.48
C ILE A 127 -0.45 -14.83 -16.01
N SER A 128 -0.10 -15.95 -16.66
CA SER A 128 -1.08 -16.92 -17.17
C SER A 128 -1.83 -17.69 -16.08
N ILE A 129 -1.41 -17.57 -14.82
CA ILE A 129 -2.06 -18.22 -13.67
C ILE A 129 -3.19 -17.38 -13.04
N PHE A 130 -3.45 -16.19 -13.57
CA PHE A 130 -4.51 -15.27 -13.15
C PHE A 130 -5.54 -15.07 -14.27
#